data_AF-A0A536DHJ7-F1
#
_entry.id   AF-A0A536DHJ7-F1
#
_cell.length_a   1.000
_cell.length_b   1.000
_cell.length_c   1.000
_cell.angle_alpha   90.00
_cell.angle_beta   90.00
_cell.angle_gamma   90.00
#
_symmetry.space_group_name_H-M   'P 1'
#
loop_
_entity.id
_entity.type
_entity.pdbx_description
1 polymer ?
#
loop_
_entity_poly.entity_id
_entity_poly.type
_entity_poly.pdbx_seq_one_letter_code
_entity_poly.pdbx_strand_id
1 'polypeptide(L)'
;MNKRRDCEERFRERYAQPTTEAALIVERDAICANVGANGFTTLRQADLLADRLGLGPAQRLLDIGCGRGWPGIYLAHKSGCQAVLDSEPHGLLETKGFPSLL
;
A
#
# COMPACT_ATOMS: atom_id res chain seq x y z
N MET A 1 -16.12 -27.80 -3.70
CA MET A 1 -15.43 -26.66 -3.05
C MET A 1 -15.73 -25.39 -3.84
N ASN A 2 -16.27 -24.34 -3.20
CA ASN A 2 -16.57 -23.07 -3.87
C ASN A 2 -15.30 -22.20 -3.88
N LYS A 3 -14.65 -22.07 -5.05
CA LYS A 3 -13.37 -21.38 -5.22
C LYS A 3 -13.37 -19.95 -4.66
N ARG A 4 -14.50 -19.24 -4.72
CA ARG A 4 -14.60 -17.87 -4.21
C ARG A 4 -14.43 -17.80 -2.70
N ARG A 5 -15.12 -18.70 -1.98
CA ARG A 5 -15.07 -18.76 -0.51
C ARG A 5 -13.68 -19.15 -0.01
N ASP A 6 -13.03 -20.09 -0.70
CA ASP A 6 -11.64 -20.48 -0.39
C ASP A 6 -10.66 -19.30 -0.58
N CYS A 7 -10.82 -18.51 -1.65
CA CYS A 7 -10.03 -17.28 -1.83
C CYS A 7 -10.29 -16.25 -0.73
N GLU A 8 -11.55 -16.00 -0.37
CA GLU A 8 -11.94 -15.05 0.69
C GLU A 8 -11.36 -15.44 2.06
N GLU A 9 -11.41 -16.73 2.42
CA GLU A 9 -10.86 -17.25 3.67
C GLU A 9 -9.33 -17.10 3.72
N ARG A 10 -8.63 -17.52 2.65
CA ARG A 10 -7.17 -17.34 2.54
C ARG A 10 -6.74 -15.88 2.66
N PHE A 11 -7.50 -14.97 2.07
CA PHE A 11 -7.22 -13.55 2.13
C PHE A 11 -7.39 -13.02 3.55
N ARG A 12 -8.50 -13.41 4.22
CA ARG A 12 -8.77 -13.04 5.61
C ARG A 12 -7.68 -13.52 6.56
N GLU A 13 -7.27 -14.79 6.43
CA GLU A 13 -6.20 -15.36 7.26
C GLU A 13 -4.88 -14.61 7.10
N ARG A 14 -4.51 -14.27 5.86
CA ARG A 14 -3.29 -13.49 5.58
C ARG A 14 -3.34 -12.10 6.23
N TYR A 15 -4.49 -11.43 6.20
CA TYR A 15 -4.64 -10.08 6.74
C TYR A 15 -4.78 -10.06 8.27
N ALA A 16 -5.23 -11.17 8.87
CA ALA A 16 -5.34 -11.33 10.31
C ALA A 16 -4.00 -11.66 11.00
N GLN A 17 -2.92 -11.91 10.25
CA GLN A 17 -1.64 -12.22 10.84
C GLN A 17 -1.11 -11.04 11.67
N PRO A 18 -0.75 -11.27 12.96
CA PRO A 18 -0.22 -10.23 13.81
C PRO A 18 1.18 -9.80 13.34
N THR A 19 1.48 -8.52 13.47
CA THR A 19 2.82 -8.01 13.19
C THR A 19 3.78 -8.50 14.27
N THR A 20 4.90 -9.09 13.85
CA THR A 20 5.98 -9.54 14.75
C THR A 20 7.10 -8.50 14.80
N GLU A 21 7.96 -8.57 15.82
CA GLU A 21 9.13 -7.69 15.92
C GLU A 21 10.08 -7.84 14.72
N ALA A 22 10.32 -9.09 14.28
CA ALA A 22 11.10 -9.35 13.08
C ALA A 22 10.47 -8.72 11.83
N ALA A 23 9.13 -8.76 11.71
CA ALA A 23 8.43 -8.10 10.61
C ALA A 23 8.61 -6.58 10.64
N LEU A 24 8.57 -5.95 11.83
CA LEU A 24 8.80 -4.51 11.96
C LEU A 24 10.22 -4.10 11.58
N ILE A 25 11.24 -4.90 11.92
CA ILE A 25 12.63 -4.63 11.54
C ILE A 25 12.76 -4.69 10.01
N VAL A 26 12.26 -5.76 9.40
CA VAL A 26 12.30 -5.94 7.94
C VAL A 26 11.52 -4.83 7.23
N GLU A 27 10.34 -4.46 7.75
CA GLU A 27 9.54 -3.38 7.19
C GLU A 27 10.32 -2.07 7.22
N ARG A 28 10.92 -1.73 8.37
CA ARG A 28 11.70 -0.51 8.48
C ARG A 28 12.92 -0.50 7.57
N ASP A 29 13.59 -1.62 7.38
CA ASP A 29 14.73 -1.72 6.47
C ASP A 29 14.31 -1.57 5.00
N ALA A 30 13.18 -2.16 4.61
CA ALA A 30 12.70 -2.17 3.22
C ALA A 30 11.94 -0.91 2.81
N ILE A 31 11.21 -0.30 3.73
CA ILE A 31 10.22 0.77 3.52
C ILE A 31 10.65 2.09 4.20
N CYS A 32 11.65 2.05 5.10
CA CYS A 32 12.06 3.15 5.97
C CYS A 32 10.99 3.59 6.98
N ALA A 33 9.89 2.84 7.12
CA ALA A 33 8.79 3.10 8.05
C ALA A 33 8.07 1.79 8.44
N ASN A 34 7.26 1.85 9.50
CA ASN A 34 6.38 0.74 9.91
C ASN A 34 4.93 1.14 9.63
N VAL A 35 4.43 0.78 8.45
CA VAL A 35 3.09 1.14 7.97
C VAL A 35 2.13 -0.06 7.97
N GLY A 36 2.60 -1.23 8.45
CA GLY A 36 1.86 -2.48 8.42
C GLY A 36 1.77 -3.08 7.01
N ALA A 37 2.72 -2.78 6.14
CA ALA A 37 2.74 -3.27 4.77
C ALA A 37 2.65 -4.81 4.74
N ASN A 38 1.75 -5.31 3.92
CA ASN A 38 1.56 -6.74 3.66
C ASN A 38 1.89 -7.12 2.20
N GLY A 39 2.42 -6.15 1.45
CA GLY A 39 2.92 -6.28 0.09
C GLY A 39 4.45 -6.27 0.03
N PHE A 40 4.99 -6.21 -1.19
CA PHE A 40 6.42 -6.47 -1.47
C PHE A 40 7.21 -5.24 -1.90
N THR A 41 6.55 -4.08 -2.01
CA THR A 41 7.12 -2.87 -2.59
C THR A 41 8.04 -2.16 -1.61
N THR A 42 9.35 -2.24 -1.87
CA THR A 42 10.38 -1.47 -1.16
C THR A 42 10.29 0.03 -1.49
N LEU A 43 10.91 0.88 -0.67
CA LEU A 43 11.02 2.32 -0.94
C LEU A 43 11.65 2.60 -2.31
N ARG A 44 12.75 1.89 -2.63
CA ARG A 44 13.44 2.03 -3.93
C ARG A 44 12.54 1.65 -5.12
N GLN A 45 11.68 0.65 -4.96
CA GLN A 45 10.72 0.29 -6.01
C GLN A 45 9.61 1.32 -6.14
N ALA A 46 9.11 1.88 -5.04
CA ALA A 46 8.15 2.97 -5.08
C ALA A 46 8.72 4.20 -5.80
N ASP A 47 9.97 4.55 -5.52
CA ASP A 47 10.67 5.65 -6.22
C ASP A 47 10.75 5.42 -7.73
N LEU A 48 11.16 4.21 -8.12
CA LEU A 48 11.22 3.84 -9.52
C LEU A 48 9.83 3.90 -10.19
N LEU A 49 8.76 3.53 -9.47
CA LEU A 49 7.40 3.64 -9.99
C LEU A 49 6.98 5.09 -10.21
N ALA A 50 7.27 5.99 -9.26
CA ALA A 50 7.01 7.43 -9.43
C ALA A 50 7.67 7.99 -10.68
N ASP A 51 8.96 7.68 -10.88
CA ASP A 51 9.73 8.15 -12.04
C ASP A 51 9.19 7.57 -13.36
N ARG A 52 8.91 6.27 -13.40
CA ARG A 52 8.46 5.59 -14.62
C ARG A 52 7.05 5.98 -15.05
N LEU A 53 6.18 6.29 -14.09
CA LEU A 53 4.82 6.76 -14.35
C LEU A 53 4.77 8.28 -14.59
N GLY A 54 5.89 8.99 -14.36
CA GLY A 54 5.94 10.45 -14.47
C GLY A 54 4.95 11.12 -13.51
N LEU A 55 4.87 10.63 -12.27
CA LEU A 55 3.90 11.14 -11.31
C LEU A 55 4.24 12.57 -10.90
N GLY A 56 3.20 13.39 -10.85
CA GLY A 56 3.25 14.78 -10.41
C GLY A 56 1.84 15.28 -10.05
N PRO A 57 1.71 16.56 -9.66
CA PRO A 57 0.45 17.12 -9.18
C PRO A 57 -0.72 17.07 -10.18
N ALA A 58 -0.42 16.96 -11.48
CA ALA A 58 -1.44 16.89 -12.54
C ALA A 58 -1.93 15.46 -12.82
N GLN A 59 -1.26 14.45 -12.26
CA GLN A 59 -1.55 13.04 -12.52
C GLN A 59 -2.51 12.47 -11.48
N ARG A 60 -3.23 11.41 -11.88
CA ARG A 60 -4.08 10.60 -11.01
C ARG A 60 -3.58 9.16 -11.02
N LEU A 61 -3.36 8.60 -9.84
CA LEU A 61 -2.90 7.23 -9.62
C LEU A 61 -4.07 6.36 -9.14
N LEU A 62 -4.21 5.17 -9.71
CA LEU A 62 -5.10 4.12 -9.21
C LEU A 62 -4.23 2.94 -8.75
N ASP A 63 -4.26 2.63 -7.46
CA ASP A 63 -3.54 1.51 -6.86
C ASP A 63 -4.51 0.35 -6.59
N ILE A 64 -4.44 -0.68 -7.46
CA ILE A 64 -5.33 -1.85 -7.41
C ILE A 64 -4.68 -2.94 -6.57
N GLY A 65 -5.40 -3.45 -5.57
CA GLY A 65 -4.84 -4.42 -4.63
C GLY A 65 -3.82 -3.76 -3.70
N CYS A 66 -4.10 -2.52 -3.30
CA CYS A 66 -3.18 -1.67 -2.54
C CYS A 66 -2.83 -2.23 -1.14
N GLY A 67 -3.53 -3.27 -0.69
CA GLY A 67 -3.29 -3.91 0.60
C GLY A 67 -3.58 -2.97 1.75
N ARG A 68 -2.54 -2.58 2.49
CA ARG A 68 -2.63 -1.52 3.52
C ARG A 68 -2.38 -0.12 2.99
N GLY A 69 -2.25 0.04 1.68
CA GLY A 69 -2.11 1.33 0.99
C GLY A 69 -0.67 1.86 0.85
N TRP A 70 0.34 1.12 1.32
CA TRP A 70 1.72 1.62 1.45
C TRP A 70 2.26 2.34 0.20
N PRO A 71 2.43 1.70 -0.97
CA PRO A 71 3.06 2.40 -2.08
C PRO A 71 2.20 3.54 -2.60
N GLY A 72 0.87 3.37 -2.72
CA GLY A 72 -0.03 4.42 -3.20
C GLY A 72 -0.04 5.68 -2.32
N ILE A 73 -0.05 5.55 -0.99
CA ILE A 73 0.03 6.69 -0.06
C ILE A 73 1.37 7.40 -0.20
N TYR A 74 2.47 6.65 -0.22
CA TYR A 74 3.81 7.21 -0.40
C TYR A 74 3.94 7.98 -1.71
N LEU A 75 3.48 7.39 -2.81
CA LEU A 75 3.54 8.00 -4.15
C LEU A 75 2.73 9.29 -4.23
N ALA A 76 1.52 9.30 -3.66
CA ALA A 76 0.69 10.49 -3.59
C ALA A 76 1.38 11.62 -2.82
N HIS A 77 1.95 11.32 -1.65
CA HIS A 77 2.66 12.30 -0.84
C HIS A 77 3.92 12.83 -1.55
N LYS A 78 4.75 11.94 -2.10
CA LYS A 78 6.02 12.31 -2.74
C LYS A 78 5.84 13.12 -4.02
N SER A 79 4.87 12.76 -4.86
CA SER A 79 4.68 13.39 -6.16
C SER A 79 3.64 14.51 -6.17
N GLY A 80 2.80 14.60 -5.13
CA GLY A 80 1.64 15.48 -5.10
C GLY A 80 0.47 15.03 -5.98
N CYS A 81 0.55 13.84 -6.60
CA CYS A 81 -0.54 13.30 -7.40
C CYS A 81 -1.74 12.93 -6.54
N GLN A 82 -2.94 12.93 -7.12
CA GLN A 82 -4.11 12.35 -6.45
C GLN A 82 -4.10 10.83 -6.61
N ALA A 83 -4.29 10.09 -5.51
CA ALA A 83 -4.37 8.63 -5.54
C ALA A 83 -5.74 8.13 -5.09
N VAL A 84 -6.19 7.06 -5.74
CA VAL A 84 -7.35 6.25 -5.34
C VAL A 84 -6.82 4.85 -5.02
N LEU A 85 -7.12 4.37 -3.82
CA LEU A 85 -6.63 3.09 -3.32
C LEU A 85 -7.78 2.09 -3.25
N ASP A 86 -7.67 1.03 -4.04
CA ASP A 86 -8.64 -0.06 -4.05
C ASP A 86 -8.12 -1.25 -3.25
N SER A 87 -8.82 -1.55 -2.16
CA SER A 87 -8.53 -2.67 -1.26
C SER A 87 -9.75 -3.58 -1.14
N GLU A 88 -9.57 -4.88 -1.30
CA GLU A 88 -10.59 -5.88 -0.91
C GLU A 88 -10.38 -6.31 0.55
N PRO A 89 -11.43 -6.63 1.36
CA PRO A 89 -12.87 -6.54 1.10
C PRO A 89 -13.56 -5.43 1.93
N HIS A 90 -12.91 -4.27 2.10
CA HIS A 90 -13.45 -3.15 2.88
C HIS A 90 -13.32 -1.81 2.15
N GLY A 91 -13.90 -1.72 0.95
CA GLY A 91 -14.24 -0.45 0.30
C GLY A 91 -13.06 0.39 -0.19
N LEU A 92 -13.40 1.32 -1.09
CA LEU A 92 -12.49 2.28 -1.68
C LEU A 92 -11.98 3.24 -0.59
N LEU A 93 -10.66 3.39 -0.45
CA LEU A 93 -10.05 4.41 0.40
C LEU A 93 -9.61 5.58 -0.47
N GLU A 94 -10.31 6.72 -0.37
CA GLU A 94 -9.82 7.98 -0.92
C GLU A 94 -8.81 8.60 0.04
N THR A 95 -7.58 8.84 -0.42
CA THR A 95 -6.59 9.57 0.37
C THR A 95 -6.92 11.06 0.33
N LYS A 96 -7.76 11.54 1.24
CA LYS A 96 -7.86 12.97 1.55
C LYS A 96 -6.82 13.31 2.61
N GLY A 97 -5.71 13.88 2.17
CA GLY A 97 -4.65 14.52 2.98
C GLY A 97 -4.43 13.95 4.37
N PHE A 98 -3.49 13.03 4.52
CA PHE A 98 -2.97 12.68 5.85
C PHE A 98 -2.11 13.83 6.39
N PRO A 99 -2.25 14.22 7.67
CA PRO A 99 -1.32 15.15 8.30
C PRO A 99 0.06 14.51 8.40
N SER A 100 1.09 15.33 8.20
CA SER A 100 2.51 14.98 8.26
C SER A 100 2.86 14.11 9.48
N LEU A 101 3.08 12.82 9.24
CA LEU A 101 3.86 11.94 10.11
C LEU A 101 4.91 11.25 9.24
N LEU A 102 5.97 12.02 8.98
CA LEU A 102 7.33 11.53 8.79
C LEU A 102 8.15 12.07 9.97
#